data_AF-A0AAX2TKI8-F1
#
_entry.id   AF-A0AAX2TKI8-F1
#
_cell.length_a   1.000
_cell.length_b   1.000
_cell.length_c   1.000
_cell.angle_alpha   90.00
_cell.angle_beta   90.00
_cell.angle_gamma   90.00
#
_symmetry.space_group_name_H-M   'P 1'
#
loop_
_entity.id
_entity.type
_entity.pdbx_description
1 polymer ?
#
loop_
_entity_poly.entity_id
_entity_poly.type
_entity_poly.pdbx_seq_one_letter_code
_entity_poly.pdbx_strand_id
1 'polypeptide(L)' 'MASSDKIKGKYVQKVEVAKGVVTAKMKPSGVNKEIQGKKLSLWGRRENGSVKWFCGQPVKRDANNANNDAVTDDTTG' A
#
# COMPACT_ATOMS: atom_id res chain seq x y z
N MET A 1 18.66 1.66 -1.14
CA MET A 1 17.29 1.08 -1.09
C MET A 1 16.98 0.80 0.36
N ALA A 2 16.03 1.53 0.98
CA ALA A 2 15.65 1.24 2.37
C ALA A 2 14.87 -0.07 2.40
N SER A 3 15.32 -1.04 3.19
CA SER A 3 14.56 -2.28 3.42
C SER A 3 13.17 -1.92 3.95
N SER A 4 12.10 -2.53 3.43
CA SER A 4 10.71 -2.31 3.84
C SER A 4 10.50 -2.33 5.36
N ASP A 5 11.29 -3.16 6.05
CA ASP A 5 11.26 -3.32 7.51
C ASP A 5 11.89 -2.17 8.30
N LYS A 6 12.54 -1.20 7.63
CA LYS A 6 13.08 0.02 8.27
C LYS A 6 12.08 1.18 8.28
N ILE A 7 11.05 1.18 7.44
CA ILE A 7 10.04 2.24 7.42
C ILE A 7 8.99 1.95 8.49
N LYS A 8 9.25 2.45 9.69
CA LYS A 8 8.40 2.27 10.88
C LYS A 8 8.02 3.63 11.45
N GLY A 9 6.83 3.72 12.06
CA GLY A 9 6.34 4.95 12.67
C GLY A 9 5.71 4.70 14.02
N LYS A 10 5.14 5.76 14.63
CA LYS A 10 4.39 5.65 15.89
C LYS A 10 3.30 4.57 15.80
N TYR A 11 2.57 4.53 14.69
CA TYR A 11 1.43 3.63 14.45
C TYR A 11 1.66 2.59 13.33
N VAL A 12 2.70 2.75 12.52
CA VAL A 12 3.00 1.89 11.37
C VAL A 12 4.07 0.86 11.75
N GLN A 13 3.77 -0.41 11.52
CA GLN A 13 4.65 -1.55 11.77
C GLN A 13 5.71 -1.71 10.67
N LYS A 14 5.29 -1.58 9.40
CA LYS A 14 6.15 -1.65 8.22
C LYS A 14 5.46 -1.05 7.01
N VAL A 15 6.25 -0.74 5.98
CA VAL A 15 5.76 -0.34 4.66
C VAL A 15 6.39 -1.22 3.61
N GLU A 16 5.56 -1.82 2.77
CA GLU A 16 5.99 -2.66 1.65
C GLU A 16 5.70 -1.95 0.34
N VAL A 17 6.62 -2.04 -0.61
CA VAL A 17 6.45 -1.49 -1.95
C VAL A 17 6.53 -2.64 -2.94
N ALA A 18 5.45 -2.88 -3.67
CA ALA A 18 5.36 -3.93 -4.66
C ALA A 18 4.68 -3.40 -5.92
N LYS A 19 5.37 -3.47 -7.07
CA LYS A 19 4.83 -3.11 -8.39
C LYS A 19 4.15 -1.72 -8.41
N GLY A 20 4.73 -0.74 -7.71
CA GLY A 20 4.21 0.63 -7.62
C GLY A 20 2.96 0.80 -6.75
N VAL A 21 2.62 -0.19 -5.93
CA VAL A 21 1.69 -0.06 -4.81
C VAL A 21 2.51 -0.01 -3.51
N VAL A 22 2.17 0.93 -2.64
CA VAL A 22 2.78 1.10 -1.31
C VAL A 22 1.76 0.68 -0.28
N THR A 23 2.03 -0.36 0.49
CA THR A 23 1.12 -0.90 1.51
C THR A 23 1.71 -0.70 2.89
N ALA A 24 1.02 0.06 3.74
CA ALA A 24 1.38 0.25 5.14
C ALA A 24 0.63 -0.74 6.01
N LYS A 25 1.32 -1.43 6.92
CA LYS A 25 0.72 -2.29 7.95
C LYS A 25 0.72 -1.56 9.29
N MET A 26 -0.44 -1.48 9.93
CA MET A 26 -0.59 -0.88 11.26
C MET A 26 -0.02 -1.80 12.34
N LYS A 27 0.46 -1.21 13.45
CA LYS A 27 0.98 -1.97 14.59
C LYS A 27 -0.09 -2.88 15.20
N PRO A 28 0.30 -4.02 15.77
CA PRO A 28 -0.63 -4.89 16.50
C PRO A 28 -1.04 -4.29 17.87
N SER A 29 -0.32 -3.28 18.36
CA SER A 29 -0.58 -2.60 19.64
C SER A 29 -0.28 -1.10 19.54
N GLY A 30 -0.84 -0.31 20.47
CA GLY A 30 -0.68 1.15 20.49
C GLY A 30 -1.45 1.90 19.40
N VAL A 31 -2.47 1.25 18.82
CA VAL A 31 -3.44 1.79 17.87
C VAL A 31 -4.85 1.40 18.27
N ASN A 32 -5.87 2.05 17.71
CA ASN A 32 -7.27 1.68 17.96
C ASN A 32 -7.51 0.20 17.58
N LYS A 33 -8.32 -0.52 18.38
CA LYS A 33 -8.61 -1.95 18.23
C LYS A 33 -9.07 -2.29 16.81
N GLU A 34 -9.88 -1.41 16.21
CA GLU A 34 -10.42 -1.59 14.87
C GLU A 34 -9.38 -1.56 13.75
N ILE A 35 -8.16 -1.09 14.00
CA ILE A 35 -7.10 -0.95 12.98
C ILE A 35 -5.83 -1.74 13.30
N GLN A 36 -5.84 -2.56 14.36
CA GLN A 36 -4.70 -3.39 14.72
C GLN A 36 -4.37 -4.37 13.58
N GLY A 37 -3.13 -4.35 13.10
CA GLY A 37 -2.67 -5.21 12.02
C GLY A 37 -3.31 -4.94 10.64
N LYS A 38 -4.27 -4.02 10.54
CA LYS A 38 -4.90 -3.64 9.27
C LYS A 38 -3.89 -2.97 8.33
N LYS A 39 -4.25 -2.95 7.05
CA LYS A 39 -3.42 -2.43 5.96
C LYS A 39 -4.15 -1.28 5.24
N LEU A 40 -3.36 -0.37 4.69
CA LEU A 40 -3.79 0.72 3.81
C LEU A 40 -2.83 0.76 2.62
N SER A 41 -3.35 0.96 1.41
CA SER A 41 -2.51 1.05 0.21
C SER A 41 -2.60 2.40 -0.48
N LEU A 42 -1.46 2.83 -1.02
CA LEU A 42 -1.35 3.94 -1.96
C LEU A 42 -0.90 3.42 -3.31
N TRP A 43 -1.53 3.88 -4.39
CA TRP A 43 -1.13 3.52 -5.75
C TRP A 43 -1.31 4.68 -6.69
N GLY A 44 -0.42 4.79 -7.68
CA GLY A 44 -0.49 5.79 -8.73
C GLY A 44 -1.14 5.25 -10.00
N ARG A 45 -1.93 6.07 -10.71
CA ARG A 45 -2.31 5.84 -12.11
C ARG A 45 -1.80 7.01 -12.96
N ARG A 46 -1.38 6.73 -14.19
CA ARG A 46 -0.87 7.76 -15.10
C ARG A 46 -2.05 8.56 -15.66
N GLU A 47 -1.93 9.88 -15.63
CA GLU A 47 -2.87 10.82 -16.23
C GLU A 47 -2.09 11.91 -16.96
N ASN A 48 -2.16 11.90 -18.29
CA ASN A 48 -1.63 12.94 -19.20
C ASN A 48 -0.19 13.42 -18.87
N GLY A 49 0.74 12.48 -18.72
CA GLY A 49 2.15 12.79 -18.40
C GLY A 49 2.46 13.02 -16.92
N SER A 50 1.45 12.93 -16.05
CA SER A 50 1.58 12.98 -14.59
C SER A 50 1.09 11.68 -13.94
N VAL A 51 1.28 11.54 -12.63
CA VAL A 51 0.75 10.41 -11.84
C VAL A 51 -0.23 10.94 -10.80
N LYS A 52 -1.46 10.45 -10.86
CA LYS A 52 -2.47 10.69 -9.82
C LYS A 52 -2.42 9.58 -8.79
N TRP A 53 -2.30 9.95 -7.52
CA TRP A 53 -2.25 9.02 -6.40
C TRP A 53 -3.63 8.79 -5.80
N PHE A 54 -3.86 7.54 -5.42
CA PHE A 54 -5.05 7.08 -4.73
C PHE A 54 -4.62 6.46 -3.40
N CYS A 55 -5.52 6.52 -2.41
CA CYS A 55 -5.32 5.98 -1.08
C CYS A 55 -6.60 5.26 -0.66
N GLY A 56 -6.49 4.04 -0.14
CA GLY A 56 -7.67 3.25 0.20
C GLY A 56 -7.34 1.86 0.76
N GLN A 57 -8.34 0.99 0.70
CA GLN A 57 -8.21 -0.41 1.11
C GLN A 57 -7.02 -1.10 0.41
N PRO A 58 -6.52 -2.21 0.97
CA PRO A 58 -5.41 -2.94 0.39
C PRO A 58 -5.65 -3.31 -1.07
N VAL A 59 -4.68 -3.03 -1.94
CA VAL A 59 -4.77 -3.40 -3.36
C VAL A 59 -3.46 -4.01 -3.83
N LYS A 60 -3.53 -4.77 -4.92
CA LYS A 60 -2.38 -5.32 -5.63
C LYS A 60 -2.41 -4.89 -7.08
N ARG A 61 -1.22 -4.81 -7.68
CA ARG A 61 -1.05 -4.59 -9.11
C ARG A 61 -0.48 -5.84 -9.74
N ASP A 62 -1.15 -6.35 -10.78
CA ASP A 62 -0.61 -7.44 -11.58
C ASP A 62 0.46 -6.93 -12.55
N ALA A 63 1.47 -7.78 -12.79
CA ALA A 63 2.56 -7.44 -13.69
C ALA A 63 2.08 -7.22 -15.14
N ASN A 64 0.99 -7.89 -15.52
CA ASN A 64 0.41 -7.83 -16.86
C ASN A 64 -0.49 -6.61 -17.09
N ASN A 65 -0.81 -5.84 -16.05
CA ASN A 65 -1.67 -4.65 -16.12
C ASN A 65 -0.89 -3.34 -16.31
N ALA A 66 0.36 -3.41 -16.76
CA ALA A 66 1.25 -2.24 -16.90
C ALA A 66 0.71 -1.16 -17.86
N ASN A 67 -0.19 -1.51 -18.78
CA ASN A 67 -0.76 -0.56 -19.74
C ASN A 67 -2.00 0.19 -19.21
N ASN A 68 -2.68 -0.31 -18.18
CA ASN A 68 -3.93 0.28 -17.67
C ASN A 68 -3.82 0.80 -16.23
N ASP A 69 -2.63 0.69 -15.60
CA ASP A 69 -2.37 1.06 -14.20
C ASP A 69 -3.41 0.51 -13.20
N ALA A 70 -4.12 -0.55 -13.61
CA ALA A 70 -5.23 -1.11 -12.88
C ALA A 70 -4.71 -1.87 -11.65
N VAL A 71 -5.47 -1.74 -10.57
CA VAL A 71 -5.21 -2.43 -9.30
C VAL A 71 -6.46 -3.21 -8.94
N THR A 72 -6.27 -4.32 -8.26
CA THR A 72 -7.34 -5.20 -7.77
C THR A 72 -7.27 -5.25 -6.25
N ASP A 73 -8.39 -5.60 -5.61
CA ASP A 73 -8.44 -5.75 -4.16
C ASP A 73 -7.41 -6.80 -3.71
N ASP A 74 -6.65 -6.46 -2.67
CA ASP A 74 -5.79 -7.42 -2.02
C ASP A 74 -6.61 -8.23 -1.03
N THR A 75 -7.18 -9.32 -1.52
CA THR A 75 -7.96 -10.28 -0.71
C THR A 75 -7.13 -10.98 0.37
N THR A 76 -5.82 -10.70 0.46
CA THR A 76 -4.95 -11.23 1.51
C THR A 76 -4.98 -10.29 2.73
N GLY A 77 -5.98 -10.51 3.59
CA GLY A 77 -6.12 -9.87 4.92
C GLY A 77 -4.85 -9.97 5.76
#